data_AF-A0A451DA11-F1
#
_entry.id   AF-A0A451DA11-F1
#
_cell.length_a   1.000
_cell.length_b   1.000
_cell.length_c   1.000
_cell.angle_alpha   90.00
_cell.angle_beta   90.00
_cell.angle_gamma   90.00
#
_symmetry.space_group_name_H-M   'P 1'
#
loop_
_entity.id
_entity.type
_entity.pdbx_description
1 polymer ?
#
loop_
_entity_poly.entity_id
_entity_poly.type
_entity_poly.pdbx_seq_one_letter_code
_entity_poly.pdbx_strand_id
1 'polypeptide(L)'
;MKLHTILFQKKKNRLETCKWLGIAGLLVLATAIAGTIGYDEKILPFRILFIIILIIAAASLALLTTLGASVLTFLQQSYTEMRKIIWPTRQETLQTTLIVTLVTALMSLILWGLDGAIVRLVSLITELRF
;
A
#
# COMPACT_ATOMS: atom_id res chain seq x y z
N MET A 1 -43.38 17.96 10.48
CA MET A 1 -42.54 17.00 9.72
C MET A 1 -41.02 17.26 9.82
N LYS A 2 -40.51 18.49 10.02
CA LYS A 2 -39.05 18.76 10.19
C LYS A 2 -38.45 18.27 11.53
N LEU A 3 -39.22 18.25 12.61
CA LEU A 3 -38.74 17.84 13.94
C LEU A 3 -38.27 16.36 14.00
N HIS A 4 -39.00 15.46 13.34
CA HIS A 4 -38.64 14.03 13.33
C HIS A 4 -37.33 13.77 12.58
N THR A 5 -37.08 14.47 11.46
CA THR A 5 -35.85 14.36 10.67
C THR A 5 -34.62 14.89 11.43
N ILE A 6 -34.77 15.97 12.20
CA ILE A 6 -33.68 16.56 12.99
C ILE A 6 -33.32 15.66 14.18
N LEU A 7 -34.32 15.06 14.84
CA LEU A 7 -34.07 14.09 15.92
C LEU A 7 -33.38 12.84 15.39
N PHE A 8 -33.76 12.35 14.21
CA PHE A 8 -33.13 11.18 13.59
C PHE A 8 -31.69 11.47 13.13
N GLN A 9 -31.43 12.64 12.56
CA GLN A 9 -30.07 13.13 12.22
C GLN A 9 -29.19 13.27 13.48
N LYS A 10 -29.71 13.87 14.56
CA LYS A 10 -28.99 14.04 15.83
C LYS A 10 -28.71 12.69 16.50
N LYS A 11 -29.66 11.74 16.45
CA LYS A 11 -29.49 10.36 16.98
C LYS A 11 -28.46 9.57 16.16
N LYS A 12 -28.48 9.69 14.83
CA LYS A 12 -27.51 9.05 13.91
C LYS A 12 -26.07 9.52 14.17
N ASN A 13 -25.86 10.82 14.35
CA ASN A 13 -24.53 11.36 14.69
C ASN A 13 -24.04 10.88 16.06
N ARG A 14 -24.89 10.87 17.10
CA ARG A 14 -24.47 10.40 18.43
C ARG A 14 -24.08 8.92 18.42
N LEU A 15 -24.77 8.08 17.64
CA LEU A 15 -24.47 6.65 17.58
C LEU A 15 -23.13 6.37 16.91
N GLU A 16 -22.80 7.09 15.83
CA GLU A 16 -21.50 6.98 15.18
C GLU A 16 -20.40 7.54 16.09
N THR A 17 -20.61 8.67 16.76
CA THR A 17 -19.66 9.18 17.78
C THR A 17 -19.45 8.17 18.92
N CYS A 18 -20.50 7.48 19.39
CA CYS A 18 -20.36 6.43 20.40
C CYS A 18 -19.56 5.20 19.90
N LYS A 19 -19.75 4.78 18.65
CA LYS A 19 -18.97 3.68 18.05
C LYS A 19 -17.49 4.05 17.91
N TRP A 20 -17.21 5.29 17.47
CA TRP A 20 -15.85 5.82 17.37
C TRP A 20 -15.19 5.98 18.74
N LEU A 21 -15.93 6.40 19.76
CA LEU A 21 -15.46 6.42 21.15
C LEU A 21 -15.15 5.00 21.67
N GLY A 22 -15.91 3.98 21.25
CA GLY A 22 -15.62 2.58 21.55
C GLY A 22 -14.31 2.10 20.93
N ILE A 23 -14.07 2.43 19.66
CA ILE A 23 -12.82 2.10 18.95
C ILE A 23 -11.63 2.84 19.58
N ALA A 24 -11.80 4.14 19.88
CA ALA A 24 -10.78 4.95 20.55
C ALA A 24 -10.47 4.41 21.95
N GLY A 25 -11.51 4.01 22.71
CA GLY A 25 -11.36 3.38 24.02
C GLY A 25 -10.60 2.06 23.94
N LEU A 26 -10.88 1.21 22.95
CA LEU A 26 -10.15 -0.05 22.76
C LEU A 26 -8.68 0.16 22.36
N LEU A 27 -8.40 1.17 21.52
CA LEU A 27 -7.04 1.57 21.17
C LEU A 27 -6.26 2.09 22.38
N VAL A 28 -6.91 2.92 23.21
CA VAL A 28 -6.32 3.42 24.46
C VAL A 28 -6.02 2.26 25.42
N LEU A 29 -6.93 1.29 25.54
CA LEU A 29 -6.70 0.07 26.33
C LEU A 29 -5.51 -0.72 25.77
N ALA A 30 -5.44 -0.94 24.45
CA ALA A 30 -4.32 -1.63 23.82
C ALA A 30 -2.98 -0.92 24.08
N THR A 31 -2.93 0.42 24.01
CA THR A 31 -1.72 1.19 24.36
C THR A 31 -1.41 1.15 25.86
N ALA A 32 -2.41 1.12 26.74
CA ALA A 32 -2.20 0.99 28.18
C ALA A 32 -1.60 -0.38 28.53
N ILE A 33 -2.09 -1.45 27.90
CA ILE A 33 -1.55 -2.81 28.03
C ILE A 33 -0.15 -2.91 27.41
N ALA A 34 0.11 -2.18 26.33
CA ALA A 34 1.45 -2.07 25.77
C ALA A 34 2.39 -1.25 26.67
N GLY A 35 1.87 -0.29 27.45
CA GLY A 35 2.62 0.47 28.45
C GLY A 35 3.00 -0.37 29.67
N THR A 36 2.18 -1.36 30.03
CA THR A 36 2.49 -2.36 31.07
C THR A 36 3.55 -3.39 30.66
N ILE A 37 4.34 -3.12 29.62
CA ILE A 37 5.43 -3.97 29.09
C ILE A 37 6.79 -3.65 29.72
N GLY A 38 6.87 -2.66 30.61
CA GLY A 38 8.12 -2.27 31.27
C GLY A 38 8.65 -3.23 32.35
N TYR A 39 7.86 -4.20 32.81
CA TYR A 39 8.18 -4.97 34.03
C TYR A 39 7.91 -6.48 33.87
N ASP A 40 8.99 -7.26 34.01
CA ASP A 40 9.12 -8.71 34.17
C ASP A 40 9.09 -9.67 32.95
N GLU A 41 10.16 -10.46 32.86
CA GLU A 41 10.58 -11.31 31.74
C GLU A 41 9.78 -12.62 31.57
N LYS A 42 8.80 -12.91 32.42
CA LYS A 42 8.17 -14.25 32.50
C LYS A 42 6.81 -14.43 31.79
N ILE A 43 6.20 -13.38 31.22
CA ILE A 43 4.80 -13.41 30.73
C ILE A 43 4.69 -13.23 29.18
N LEU A 44 5.76 -13.53 28.44
CA LEU A 44 5.88 -13.25 27.00
C LEU A 44 4.73 -13.74 26.07
N PRO A 45 4.23 -14.99 26.15
CA PRO A 45 3.28 -15.50 25.15
C PRO A 45 1.82 -15.04 25.36
N PHE A 46 1.35 -14.93 26.62
CA PHE A 46 -0.03 -14.54 26.91
C PHE A 46 -0.34 -13.08 26.51
N ARG A 47 0.68 -12.21 26.56
CA ARG A 47 0.58 -10.81 26.16
C ARG A 47 0.25 -10.63 24.68
N ILE A 48 0.95 -11.38 23.83
CA ILE A 48 0.78 -11.31 22.37
C ILE A 48 -0.62 -11.77 21.99
N LEU A 49 -1.10 -12.85 22.60
CA LEU A 49 -2.45 -13.37 22.37
C LEU A 49 -3.53 -12.34 22.75
N PHE A 50 -3.39 -11.66 23.89
CA PHE A 50 -4.36 -10.66 24.35
C PHE A 50 -4.41 -9.44 23.42
N ILE A 51 -3.25 -8.97 22.94
CA ILE A 51 -3.17 -7.86 21.99
C ILE A 51 -3.81 -8.25 20.64
N ILE A 52 -3.55 -9.45 20.15
CA ILE A 52 -4.16 -9.94 18.90
C ILE A 52 -5.70 -9.98 19.02
N ILE A 53 -6.22 -10.49 20.15
CA ILE A 53 -7.68 -10.53 20.39
C ILE A 53 -8.28 -9.12 20.40
N LEU A 54 -7.63 -8.15 21.04
CA LEU A 54 -8.10 -6.76 21.06
C LEU A 54 -8.05 -6.13 19.66
N ILE A 55 -6.99 -6.34 18.89
CA ILE A 55 -6.89 -5.83 17.51
C ILE A 55 -8.02 -6.41 16.64
N ILE A 56 -8.28 -7.72 16.74
CA ILE A 56 -9.36 -8.37 15.99
C ILE A 56 -10.72 -7.83 16.40
N ALA A 57 -10.96 -7.60 17.70
CA ALA A 57 -12.21 -7.01 18.19
C ALA A 57 -12.39 -5.57 17.69
N ALA A 58 -11.35 -4.74 17.71
CA ALA A 58 -11.37 -3.38 17.16
C ALA A 58 -11.65 -3.39 15.66
N ALA A 59 -10.96 -4.24 14.90
CA ALA A 59 -11.15 -4.36 13.46
C ALA A 59 -12.59 -4.80 13.13
N SER A 60 -13.14 -5.76 13.86
CA SER A 60 -14.52 -6.24 13.69
C SER A 60 -15.53 -5.12 13.97
N LEU A 61 -15.33 -4.35 15.04
CA LEU A 61 -16.16 -3.19 15.37
C LEU A 61 -16.05 -2.09 14.30
N ALA A 62 -14.86 -1.84 13.78
CA ALA A 62 -14.62 -0.86 12.73
C ALA A 62 -15.31 -1.24 11.40
N LEU A 63 -15.27 -2.53 11.03
CA LEU A 63 -15.95 -3.04 9.83
C LEU A 63 -17.48 -2.92 9.91
N LEU A 64 -18.05 -3.04 11.12
CA LEU A 64 -19.49 -2.89 11.37
C LEU A 64 -19.96 -1.42 11.45
N THR A 65 -19.07 -0.43 11.30
CA THR A 65 -19.43 0.99 11.25
C THR A 65 -19.86 1.45 9.86
N THR A 66 -20.52 2.61 9.77
CA THR A 66 -20.95 3.20 8.49
C THR A 66 -19.80 3.50 7.54
N LEU A 67 -18.61 3.80 8.11
CA LEU A 67 -17.38 3.96 7.34
C LEU A 67 -16.88 2.61 6.81
N GLY A 68 -16.91 1.55 7.61
CA GLY A 68 -16.54 0.19 7.21
C GLY A 68 -17.39 -0.37 6.06
N ALA A 69 -18.71 -0.17 6.12
CA ALA A 69 -19.63 -0.57 5.05
C ALA A 69 -19.34 0.14 3.72
N SER A 70 -18.96 1.43 3.78
CA SER A 70 -18.62 2.23 2.59
C SER A 70 -17.29 1.80 1.95
N VAL A 71 -16.33 1.36 2.77
CA VAL A 71 -15.08 0.77 2.26
C VAL A 71 -15.35 -0.59 1.62
N LEU A 72 -16.24 -1.40 2.19
CA LEU A 72 -16.62 -2.69 1.62
C LEU A 72 -17.24 -2.54 0.22
N THR A 73 -18.15 -1.58 0.05
CA THR A 73 -18.76 -1.30 -1.26
C THR A 73 -17.75 -0.75 -2.26
N PHE A 74 -16.82 0.11 -1.83
CA PHE A 74 -15.73 0.60 -2.67
C PHE A 74 -14.78 -0.52 -3.13
N LEU A 75 -14.49 -1.49 -2.26
CA LEU A 75 -13.69 -2.66 -2.63
C LEU A 75 -14.42 -3.50 -3.69
N GLN A 76 -15.71 -3.77 -3.51
CA GLN A 76 -16.52 -4.50 -4.50
C GLN A 76 -16.54 -3.78 -5.86
N GLN A 77 -16.70 -2.45 -5.85
CA GLN A 77 -16.61 -1.64 -7.06
C GLN A 77 -15.22 -1.73 -7.71
N SER A 78 -14.15 -1.66 -6.92
CA SER A 78 -12.76 -1.77 -7.40
C SER A 78 -12.48 -3.13 -8.04
N TYR A 79 -12.97 -4.24 -7.46
CA TYR A 79 -12.86 -5.57 -8.08
C TYR A 79 -13.61 -5.67 -9.41
N THR A 80 -14.76 -5.00 -9.51
CA THR A 80 -15.56 -4.98 -10.74
C THR A 80 -14.85 -4.20 -11.86
N GLU A 81 -14.14 -3.12 -11.51
CA GLU A 81 -13.30 -2.36 -12.45
C GLU A 81 -12.00 -3.09 -12.81
N MET A 82 -11.36 -3.76 -11.84
CA MET A 82 -10.18 -4.59 -12.10
C MET A 82 -10.47 -5.71 -13.11
N ARG A 83 -11.69 -6.24 -13.12
CA ARG A 83 -12.11 -7.25 -14.12
C ARG A 83 -12.22 -6.68 -15.54
N LYS A 84 -12.31 -5.35 -15.70
CA LYS A 84 -12.25 -4.68 -17.01
C LYS A 84 -10.82 -4.50 -17.52
N ILE A 85 -9.81 -4.82 -16.70
CA ILE A 85 -8.43 -4.86 -17.16
C ILE A 85 -8.29 -6.06 -18.09
N ILE A 86 -8.43 -5.78 -19.38
CA ILE A 86 -8.10 -6.73 -20.43
C ILE A 86 -6.58 -6.88 -20.36
N TRP A 87 -6.11 -7.96 -19.73
CA TRP A 87 -4.69 -8.22 -19.65
C TRP A 87 -4.15 -8.38 -21.07
N PRO A 88 -3.07 -7.64 -21.43
CA PRO A 88 -2.53 -7.65 -22.78
C PRO A 88 -2.14 -9.07 -23.16
N THR A 89 -2.41 -9.44 -24.40
CA THR A 89 -2.06 -10.76 -24.91
C THR A 89 -0.53 -10.89 -24.97
N ARG A 90 0.00 -12.10 -24.81
CA ARG A 90 1.47 -12.31 -24.85
C ARG A 90 2.11 -11.78 -26.14
N GLN A 91 1.36 -11.73 -27.24
CA GLN A 91 1.84 -11.23 -28.53
C GLN A 91 2.09 -9.71 -28.50
N GLU A 92 1.19 -8.93 -27.90
CA GLU A 92 1.31 -7.47 -27.78
C GLU A 92 2.47 -7.08 -26.84
N THR A 93 2.61 -7.80 -25.72
CA THR A 93 3.72 -7.60 -24.77
C THR A 93 5.07 -7.93 -25.39
N LEU A 94 5.17 -8.98 -26.20
CA LEU A 94 6.41 -9.34 -26.87
C LEU A 94 6.77 -8.36 -27.99
N GLN A 95 5.78 -7.87 -28.75
CA GLN A 95 6.02 -6.89 -29.80
C GLN A 95 6.62 -5.60 -29.23
N THR A 96 6.03 -5.06 -28.17
CA THR A 96 6.53 -3.85 -27.51
C THR A 96 7.90 -4.08 -26.86
N THR A 97 8.10 -5.22 -26.18
CA THR A 97 9.40 -5.57 -25.58
C THR A 97 10.50 -5.70 -26.65
N LEU A 98 10.23 -6.38 -27.77
CA LEU A 98 11.19 -6.55 -28.86
C LEU A 98 11.59 -5.20 -29.48
N ILE A 99 10.62 -4.29 -29.69
CA ILE A 99 10.89 -2.93 -30.18
C ILE A 99 11.83 -2.20 -29.22
N VAL A 100 11.52 -2.22 -27.91
CA VAL A 100 12.37 -1.57 -26.90
C VAL A 100 13.76 -2.20 -26.85
N THR A 101 13.86 -3.53 -26.83
CA THR A 101 15.14 -4.25 -26.83
C THR A 101 15.99 -3.90 -28.06
N LEU A 102 15.38 -3.81 -29.25
CA LEU A 102 16.08 -3.41 -30.47
C LEU A 102 16.64 -1.99 -30.37
N VAL A 103 15.83 -1.03 -29.91
CA VAL A 103 16.26 0.37 -29.77
C VAL A 103 17.37 0.49 -28.73
N THR A 104 17.23 -0.16 -27.57
CA THR A 104 18.27 -0.15 -26.53
C THR A 104 19.56 -0.83 -26.98
N ALA A 105 19.48 -1.95 -27.70
CA ALA A 105 20.65 -2.63 -28.26
C ALA A 105 21.38 -1.75 -29.28
N LEU A 106 20.64 -1.05 -30.14
CA LEU A 106 21.20 -0.10 -31.10
C LEU A 106 21.93 1.05 -30.40
N MET A 107 21.31 1.66 -29.39
CA MET A 107 21.92 2.73 -28.60
C MET A 107 23.19 2.26 -27.87
N SER A 108 23.14 1.06 -27.27
CA SER A 108 24.30 0.44 -26.62
C SER A 108 25.45 0.21 -27.60
N LEU A 109 25.15 -0.21 -28.83
CA LEU A 109 26.16 -0.48 -29.85
C LEU A 109 26.81 0.81 -30.38
N ILE A 110 26.02 1.86 -30.57
CA ILE A 110 26.52 3.18 -30.98
C ILE A 110 27.46 3.76 -29.92
N LEU A 111 27.04 3.75 -28.65
CA LEU A 111 27.87 4.23 -27.55
C LEU A 111 29.16 3.41 -27.46
N TRP A 112 29.07 2.07 -27.42
CA TRP A 112 30.24 1.19 -27.36
C TRP A 112 31.24 1.45 -28.50
N GLY A 113 30.75 1.67 -29.73
CA GLY A 113 31.60 2.00 -30.88
C GLY A 113 32.29 3.35 -30.73
N LEU A 114 31.56 4.37 -30.29
CA LEU A 114 32.09 5.72 -30.08
C LEU A 114 33.13 5.75 -28.96
N ASP A 115 32.79 5.20 -27.79
CA ASP A 115 33.70 5.09 -26.64
C ASP A 115 34.98 4.33 -27.01
N GLY A 116 34.83 3.21 -27.73
CA GLY A 116 35.98 2.42 -28.22
C GLY A 116 36.83 3.13 -29.27
N ALA A 117 36.24 4.01 -30.10
CA ALA A 117 36.98 4.83 -31.05
C ALA A 117 37.77 5.95 -30.33
N ILE A 118 37.14 6.61 -29.36
CA ILE A 118 37.77 7.67 -28.56
C ILE A 118 38.98 7.12 -27.80
N VAL A 119 38.84 5.97 -27.13
CA VAL A 119 39.95 5.36 -26.37
C VAL A 119 41.15 5.07 -27.27
N ARG A 120 40.93 4.51 -28.47
CA ARG A 120 42.00 4.24 -29.44
C ARG A 120 42.67 5.51 -29.95
N LEU A 121 41.91 6.58 -30.19
CA LEU A 121 42.48 7.87 -30.60
C LEU A 121 43.32 8.49 -29.49
N VAL A 122 42.83 8.45 -28.25
CA VAL A 122 43.54 8.99 -27.09
C VAL A 122 44.82 8.19 -26.81
N SER A 123 44.78 6.85 -26.93
CA SER A 123 45.98 6.02 -26.74
C SER A 123 47.03 6.31 -27.81
N LEU A 124 46.64 6.45 -29.08
CA LEU A 124 47.56 6.80 -30.17
C LEU A 124 48.24 8.15 -29.95
N ILE A 125 47.49 9.17 -29.53
CA ILE A 125 48.04 10.51 -29.24
C ILE A 125 48.98 10.46 -28.02
N THR A 126 48.64 9.66 -27.02
CA THR A 126 49.44 9.54 -25.78
C THR A 126 50.74 8.76 -26.02
N GLU A 127 50.69 7.66 -26.76
CA GLU A 127 51.85 6.85 -27.15
C GLU A 127 52.80 7.60 -28.08
N LEU A 128 52.29 8.45 -28.98
CA LEU A 128 53.11 9.27 -29.88
C LEU A 128 53.85 10.40 -29.14
N ARG A 129 53.42 10.75 -27.92
CA ARG A 129 53.97 11.84 -27.12
C ARG A 129 55.10 11.38 -26.17
N PHE A 130 55.28 10.08 -25.97
CA PHE A 130 56.37 9.49 -25.18
C PHE A 130 57.42 8.85 -26.09
#